data_AF-A0A7C8YP28-F1
#
_entry.id   AF-A0A7C8YP28-F1
#
_cell.length_a   1.000
_cell.length_b   1.000
_cell.length_c   1.000
_cell.angle_alpha   90.00
_cell.angle_beta   90.00
_cell.angle_gamma   90.00
#
_symmetry.space_group_name_H-M   'P 1'
#
loop_
_entity.id
_entity.type
_entity.pdbx_description
1 polymer ?
#
loop_
_entity_poly.entity_id
_entity_poly.type
_entity_poly.pdbx_seq_one_letter_code
_entity_poly.pdbx_strand_id
1 'polypeptide(L)'
;ACPNALHMILIWGNAAYPFTAMKEEALWREETWRLELVVDDIDPQIHEWVKKGKYIGLYGGDSVEWMRRFTSTAKKVAVAAGIELELVYVGKSKETKERLKKIIETIGRENLSHYWPDLTSTWYFWTRLECMLYSKMQHGKKVEDDCIMSEVMTVLSYDGSEQGWATIWFGSTEMARAKGDMIMDSFMRFEAWKENARLKGFVPALREDLKDLQTPHHCNRLILPGIEGGIPERVICAECGKAMEKYFMYRCCND
;
A
#
# COMPACT_ATOMS: atom_id res chain seq x y z
N ALA A 1 16.61 -26.64 7.36
CA ALA A 1 16.59 -25.32 6.69
C ALA A 1 15.14 -24.87 6.58
N CYS A 2 14.83 -23.61 6.89
CA CYS A 2 13.48 -23.07 6.71
C CYS A 2 13.26 -22.76 5.22
N PRO A 3 12.22 -23.31 4.58
CA PRO A 3 11.87 -22.98 3.19
C PRO A 3 11.62 -21.48 2.99
N ASN A 4 11.28 -20.76 4.07
CA ASN A 4 10.88 -19.37 4.06
C ASN A 4 12.00 -18.38 4.44
N ALA A 5 13.26 -18.82 4.54
CA ALA A 5 14.36 -18.00 5.05
C ALA A 5 14.55 -16.70 4.24
N LEU A 6 14.38 -16.74 2.92
CA LEU A 6 14.48 -15.55 2.07
C LEU A 6 13.40 -14.52 2.38
N HIS A 7 12.13 -14.95 2.47
CA HIS A 7 11.04 -14.05 2.85
C HIS A 7 11.24 -13.48 4.25
N MET A 8 11.69 -14.31 5.19
CA MET A 8 12.01 -13.85 6.55
C MET A 8 13.11 -12.77 6.57
N ILE A 9 14.15 -12.89 5.74
CA ILE A 9 15.20 -11.87 5.60
C ILE A 9 14.60 -10.56 5.06
N LEU A 10 13.76 -10.64 4.04
CA LEU A 10 13.17 -9.45 3.43
C LEU A 10 12.15 -8.77 4.35
N ILE A 11 11.40 -9.51 5.15
CA ILE A 11 10.40 -8.93 6.06
C ILE A 11 11.06 -8.44 7.35
N TRP A 12 11.94 -9.23 7.96
CA TRP A 12 12.40 -9.01 9.34
C TRP A 12 13.91 -8.75 9.47
N GLY A 13 14.66 -8.87 8.38
CA GLY A 13 16.12 -8.77 8.40
C GLY A 13 16.76 -9.67 9.45
N ASN A 14 17.60 -9.08 10.29
CA ASN A 14 18.33 -9.81 11.34
C ASN A 14 17.43 -10.32 12.46
N ALA A 15 16.24 -9.71 12.68
CA ALA A 15 15.33 -10.14 13.74
C ALA A 15 14.77 -11.56 13.49
N ALA A 16 14.84 -12.04 12.25
CA ALA A 16 14.41 -13.38 11.85
C ALA A 16 15.40 -14.49 12.24
N TYR A 17 16.65 -14.20 12.61
CA TYR A 17 17.61 -15.22 13.04
C TYR A 17 17.06 -16.02 14.25
N PRO A 18 17.16 -17.37 14.28
CA PRO A 18 17.90 -18.27 13.39
C PRO A 18 17.12 -18.80 12.17
N PHE A 19 16.15 -18.04 11.65
CA PHE A 19 15.35 -18.37 10.47
C PHE A 19 14.62 -19.70 10.61
N THR A 20 13.82 -19.84 11.68
CA THR A 20 13.00 -21.03 11.95
C THR A 20 11.51 -20.68 11.87
N ALA A 21 10.67 -21.66 11.54
CA ALA A 21 9.22 -21.47 11.51
C ALA A 21 8.66 -20.95 12.85
N MET A 22 9.14 -21.50 13.97
CA MET A 22 8.75 -21.03 15.31
C MET A 22 9.12 -19.56 15.56
N LYS A 23 10.30 -19.12 15.08
CA LYS A 23 10.71 -17.72 15.20
C LYS A 23 9.85 -16.81 14.33
N GLU A 24 9.51 -17.25 13.12
CA GLU A 24 8.61 -16.53 12.23
C GLU A 24 7.21 -16.37 12.82
N GLU A 25 6.63 -17.45 13.37
CA GLU A 25 5.34 -17.41 14.05
C GLU A 25 5.33 -16.45 15.24
N ALA A 26 6.42 -16.41 16.02
CA ALA A 26 6.56 -15.49 17.14
C ALA A 26 6.58 -14.03 16.66
N LEU A 27 7.36 -13.72 15.62
CA LEU A 27 7.40 -12.38 15.02
C LEU A 27 6.03 -11.96 14.51
N TRP A 28 5.32 -12.83 13.79
CA TRP A 28 3.97 -12.54 13.32
C TRP A 28 2.93 -12.34 14.42
N ARG A 29 3.14 -12.96 15.60
CA ARG A 29 2.25 -12.82 16.75
C ARG A 29 2.41 -11.49 17.47
N GLU A 30 3.64 -10.97 17.49
CA GLU A 30 3.98 -9.68 18.10
C GLU A 30 3.74 -8.50 17.16
N GLU A 31 3.62 -8.77 15.86
CA GLU A 31 3.44 -7.75 14.83
C GLU A 31 1.97 -7.40 14.58
N THR A 32 1.75 -6.15 14.20
CA THR A 32 0.45 -5.59 13.80
C THR A 32 0.58 -4.87 12.46
N TRP A 33 -0.54 -4.59 11.79
CA TRP A 33 -0.50 -3.75 10.59
C TRP A 33 -0.21 -2.30 10.99
N ARG A 34 1.05 -1.88 10.81
CA ARG A 34 1.54 -0.55 11.13
C ARG A 34 2.40 0.02 10.02
N LEU A 35 2.50 1.34 9.96
CA LEU A 35 3.24 2.04 8.91
C LEU A 35 4.70 1.57 8.85
N GLU A 36 5.36 1.37 9.98
CA GLU A 36 6.75 0.90 10.07
C GLU A 36 6.92 -0.51 9.47
N LEU A 37 5.93 -1.39 9.61
CA LEU A 37 5.96 -2.70 8.94
C LEU A 37 5.88 -2.52 7.42
N VAL A 38 5.08 -1.55 6.95
CA VAL A 38 4.83 -1.29 5.53
C VAL A 38 6.03 -0.64 4.86
N VAL A 39 6.59 0.42 5.45
CA VAL A 39 7.69 1.19 4.86
C VAL A 39 9.07 0.64 5.21
N ASP A 40 9.21 -0.17 6.28
CA ASP A 40 10.50 -0.61 6.81
C ASP A 40 11.45 0.58 7.06
N ASP A 41 12.75 0.33 7.15
CA ASP A 41 13.79 1.37 7.18
C ASP A 41 14.13 1.95 5.78
N ILE A 42 13.23 1.83 4.79
CA ILE A 42 13.47 2.36 3.42
C ILE A 42 13.74 3.87 3.45
N ASP A 43 12.96 4.57 4.26
CA ASP A 43 12.97 6.02 4.33
C ASP A 43 12.87 6.51 5.78
N PRO A 44 14.01 6.85 6.39
CA PRO A 44 14.04 7.39 7.75
C PRO A 44 13.22 8.67 7.91
N GLN A 45 12.99 9.43 6.83
CA GLN A 45 12.23 10.67 6.88
C GLN A 45 10.76 10.43 7.24
N ILE A 46 10.19 9.30 6.80
CA ILE A 46 8.81 8.92 7.14
C ILE A 46 8.66 8.77 8.66
N HIS A 47 9.62 8.09 9.32
CA HIS A 47 9.60 7.93 10.77
C HIS A 47 9.70 9.27 11.52
N GLU A 48 10.50 10.21 11.01
CA GLU A 48 10.62 11.54 11.60
C GLU A 48 9.32 12.35 11.45
N TRP A 49 8.61 12.20 10.34
CA TRP A 49 7.29 12.82 10.16
C TRP A 49 6.23 12.23 11.09
N VAL A 50 6.24 10.91 11.29
CA VAL A 50 5.37 10.23 12.26
C VAL A 50 5.60 10.77 13.67
N LYS A 51 6.86 10.89 14.11
CA LYS A 51 7.23 11.47 15.42
C LYS A 51 6.75 12.92 15.58
N LYS A 52 6.70 13.68 14.49
CA LYS A 52 6.20 15.06 14.47
C LYS A 52 4.67 15.17 14.39
N GLY A 53 3.95 14.04 14.39
CA GLY A 53 2.49 14.02 14.33
C GLY A 53 1.93 14.44 12.97
N LYS A 54 2.70 14.25 11.88
CA LYS A 54 2.23 14.52 10.52
C LYS A 54 1.42 13.34 9.99
N TYR A 55 0.50 13.64 9.07
CA TYR A 55 -0.18 12.63 8.27
C TYR A 55 0.72 12.19 7.12
N ILE A 56 0.77 10.89 6.85
CA ILE A 56 1.60 10.30 5.79
C ILE A 56 0.70 9.71 4.72
N GLY A 57 0.79 10.20 3.49
CA GLY A 57 0.07 9.65 2.35
C GLY A 57 0.99 8.86 1.43
N LEU A 58 0.96 7.52 1.48
CA LEU A 58 1.65 6.69 0.48
C LEU A 58 0.75 6.55 -0.73
N TYR A 59 1.29 6.74 -1.93
CA TYR A 59 0.53 6.56 -3.17
C TYR A 59 1.37 5.93 -4.28
N GLY A 60 0.70 5.22 -5.19
CA GLY A 60 1.32 4.53 -6.31
C GLY A 60 0.46 4.58 -7.56
N GLY A 61 0.98 4.01 -8.65
CA GLY A 61 0.35 4.02 -9.98
C GLY A 61 1.29 4.52 -11.07
N ASP A 62 0.80 4.62 -12.29
CA ASP A 62 1.61 4.97 -13.48
C ASP A 62 1.02 6.11 -14.33
N SER A 63 -0.11 6.67 -13.92
CA SER A 63 -0.74 7.84 -14.53
C SER A 63 -0.23 9.13 -13.89
N VAL A 64 0.71 9.81 -14.56
CA VAL A 64 1.25 11.11 -14.12
C VAL A 64 0.15 12.17 -13.99
N GLU A 65 -0.85 12.15 -14.88
CA GLU A 65 -1.97 13.09 -14.82
C GLU A 65 -2.78 12.90 -13.54
N TRP A 66 -3.09 11.65 -13.17
CA TRP A 66 -3.76 11.36 -11.92
C TRP A 66 -2.90 11.80 -10.73
N MET A 67 -1.59 11.53 -10.73
CA MET A 67 -0.69 11.95 -9.64
C MET A 67 -0.70 13.47 -9.43
N ARG A 68 -0.69 14.27 -10.50
CA ARG A 68 -0.79 15.74 -10.41
C ARG A 68 -2.11 16.18 -9.78
N ARG A 69 -3.22 15.61 -10.23
CA ARG A 69 -4.56 15.92 -9.71
C ARG A 69 -4.70 15.50 -8.24
N PHE A 70 -4.26 14.29 -7.91
CA PHE A 70 -4.29 13.73 -6.57
C PHE A 70 -3.46 14.58 -5.60
N THR A 71 -2.18 14.80 -5.88
CA THR A 71 -1.29 15.56 -4.98
C THR A 71 -1.76 17.00 -4.77
N SER A 72 -2.22 17.68 -5.84
CA SER A 72 -2.80 19.02 -5.73
C SER A 72 -4.05 19.04 -4.86
N THR A 73 -4.95 18.07 -5.02
CA THR A 73 -6.20 18.03 -4.26
C THR A 73 -5.96 17.61 -2.81
N ALA A 74 -5.12 16.62 -2.57
CA ALA A 74 -4.70 16.19 -1.24
C ALA A 74 -4.10 17.36 -0.43
N LYS A 75 -3.23 18.17 -1.05
CA LYS A 75 -2.68 19.39 -0.42
C LYS A 75 -3.78 20.42 -0.09
N LYS A 76 -4.75 20.64 -0.98
CA LYS A 76 -5.90 21.54 -0.71
C LYS A 76 -6.77 21.04 0.45
N VAL A 77 -7.07 19.73 0.48
CA VAL A 77 -7.81 19.09 1.57
C VAL A 77 -7.05 19.20 2.88
N ALA A 78 -5.73 18.97 2.87
CA ALA A 78 -4.90 19.10 4.06
C ALA A 78 -4.96 20.52 4.65
N VAL A 79 -4.85 21.56 3.81
CA VAL A 79 -5.01 22.96 4.21
C VAL A 79 -6.42 23.22 4.76
N ALA A 80 -7.47 22.72 4.10
CA ALA A 80 -8.86 22.92 4.53
C ALA A 80 -9.20 22.17 5.83
N ALA A 81 -8.54 21.06 6.10
CA ALA A 81 -8.65 20.27 7.33
C ALA A 81 -7.74 20.80 8.46
N GLY A 82 -6.80 21.70 8.16
CA GLY A 82 -5.81 22.18 9.12
C GLY A 82 -4.81 21.12 9.56
N ILE A 83 -4.44 20.18 8.67
CA ILE A 83 -3.48 19.10 8.96
C ILE A 83 -2.19 19.27 8.16
N GLU A 84 -1.09 18.75 8.70
CA GLU A 84 0.17 18.61 7.98
C GLU A 84 0.22 17.24 7.29
N LEU A 85 0.14 17.24 5.96
CA LEU A 85 0.15 16.03 5.12
C LEU A 85 1.42 15.96 4.28
N GLU A 86 2.19 14.88 4.45
CA GLU A 86 3.36 14.54 3.64
C GLU A 86 3.00 13.39 2.70
N LEU A 87 3.18 13.60 1.39
CA LEU A 87 2.88 12.59 0.38
C LEU A 87 4.17 11.91 -0.08
N VAL A 88 4.12 10.58 -0.25
CA VAL A 88 5.24 9.76 -0.69
C VAL A 88 4.82 8.88 -1.86
N TYR A 89 5.51 9.02 -2.99
CA TYR A 89 5.34 8.13 -4.12
C TYR A 89 6.16 6.84 -3.92
N VAL A 90 5.48 5.69 -3.92
CA VAL A 90 6.08 4.36 -3.70
C VAL A 90 6.18 3.51 -4.98
N GLY A 91 5.91 4.11 -6.15
CA GLY A 91 6.05 3.42 -7.42
C GLY A 91 4.90 2.47 -7.77
N LYS A 92 5.18 1.61 -8.74
CA LYS A 92 4.33 0.51 -9.22
C LYS A 92 5.20 -0.73 -9.42
N SER A 93 4.77 -1.89 -8.94
CA SER A 93 5.61 -3.07 -8.73
C SER A 93 6.24 -3.62 -10.02
N LYS A 94 5.52 -3.54 -11.15
CA LYS A 94 5.92 -4.10 -12.46
C LYS A 94 6.15 -3.03 -13.52
N GLU A 95 6.58 -1.84 -13.10
CA GLU A 95 6.94 -0.77 -14.02
C GLU A 95 8.37 -0.95 -14.55
N THR A 96 8.60 -0.59 -15.81
CA THR A 96 9.95 -0.63 -16.38
C THR A 96 10.85 0.39 -15.68
N LYS A 97 12.17 0.11 -15.58
CA LYS A 97 13.13 1.01 -14.93
C LYS A 97 13.12 2.39 -15.61
N GLU A 98 13.01 2.41 -16.94
CA GLU A 98 12.97 3.61 -17.77
C GLU A 98 11.72 4.44 -17.48
N ARG A 99 10.55 3.80 -17.39
CA ARG A 99 9.30 4.50 -17.10
C ARG A 99 9.23 5.01 -15.67
N LEU A 100 9.66 4.20 -14.70
CA LEU A 100 9.73 4.61 -13.29
C LEU A 100 10.66 5.81 -13.10
N LYS A 101 11.83 5.83 -13.75
CA LYS A 101 12.74 7.00 -13.74
C LYS A 101 12.07 8.26 -14.27
N LYS A 102 11.38 8.18 -15.41
CA LYS A 102 10.66 9.33 -16.00
C LYS A 102 9.57 9.88 -15.06
N ILE A 103 8.86 8.99 -14.36
CA ILE A 103 7.85 9.39 -13.36
C ILE A 103 8.51 10.10 -12.19
N ILE A 104 9.57 9.52 -11.61
CA ILE A 104 10.32 10.11 -10.49
C ILE A 104 10.89 11.48 -10.85
N GLU A 105 11.51 11.62 -12.03
CA GLU A 105 12.01 12.90 -12.54
C GLU A 105 10.90 13.94 -12.67
N THR A 106 9.72 13.53 -13.11
CA THR A 106 8.55 14.41 -13.23
C THR A 106 8.04 14.84 -11.85
N ILE A 107 7.94 13.92 -10.89
CA ILE A 107 7.54 14.20 -9.51
C ILE A 107 8.49 15.20 -8.87
N GLY A 108 9.80 14.99 -9.02
CA GLY A 108 10.83 15.89 -8.49
C GLY A 108 10.81 17.26 -9.16
N ARG A 109 10.75 17.32 -10.50
CA ARG A 109 10.71 18.58 -11.26
C ARG A 109 9.50 19.43 -10.92
N GLU A 110 8.34 18.80 -10.71
CA GLU A 110 7.07 19.49 -10.43
C GLU A 110 6.78 19.63 -8.93
N ASN A 111 7.68 19.15 -8.06
CA ASN A 111 7.54 19.17 -6.61
C ASN A 111 6.18 18.61 -6.13
N LEU A 112 5.76 17.49 -6.71
CA LEU A 112 4.44 16.91 -6.41
C LEU A 112 4.40 16.33 -5.00
N SER A 113 5.47 15.65 -4.58
CA SER A 113 5.55 14.86 -3.34
C SER A 113 7.00 14.46 -3.05
N HIS A 114 7.21 13.78 -1.91
CA HIS A 114 8.43 13.03 -1.66
C HIS A 114 8.45 11.74 -2.49
N TYR A 115 9.64 11.25 -2.80
CA TYR A 115 9.84 10.07 -3.64
C TYR A 115 11.17 9.40 -3.31
N TRP A 116 11.30 8.11 -3.64
CA TRP A 116 12.55 7.39 -3.47
C TRP A 116 13.42 7.49 -4.74
N PRO A 117 14.63 8.08 -4.67
CA PRO A 117 15.49 8.22 -5.84
C PRO A 117 16.13 6.89 -6.26
N ASP A 118 16.37 5.98 -5.31
CA ASP A 118 16.85 4.63 -5.60
C ASP A 118 15.68 3.72 -6.00
N LEU A 119 15.73 3.19 -7.21
CA LEU A 119 14.72 2.25 -7.73
C LEU A 119 14.67 0.96 -6.92
N THR A 120 15.77 0.62 -6.23
CA THR A 120 15.86 -0.54 -5.35
C THR A 120 14.91 -0.41 -4.16
N SER A 121 14.69 0.81 -3.65
CA SER A 121 13.71 1.10 -2.59
C SER A 121 12.28 0.75 -3.03
N THR A 122 11.92 1.14 -4.26
CA THR A 122 10.61 0.81 -4.84
C THR A 122 10.46 -0.70 -5.01
N TRP A 123 11.47 -1.35 -5.61
CA TRP A 123 11.46 -2.81 -5.77
C TRP A 123 11.34 -3.54 -4.41
N TYR A 124 12.12 -3.11 -3.42
CA TYR A 124 12.16 -3.71 -2.09
C TYR A 124 10.82 -3.56 -1.38
N PHE A 125 10.20 -2.37 -1.42
CA PHE A 125 8.85 -2.14 -0.87
C PHE A 125 7.83 -3.16 -1.39
N TRP A 126 7.73 -3.31 -2.71
CA TRP A 126 6.77 -4.24 -3.33
C TRP A 126 7.12 -5.70 -3.04
N THR A 127 8.41 -6.06 -3.15
CA THR A 127 8.87 -7.43 -2.89
C THR A 127 8.60 -7.84 -1.44
N ARG A 128 8.75 -6.93 -0.47
CA ARG A 128 8.42 -7.19 0.93
C ARG A 128 6.94 -7.50 1.11
N LEU A 129 6.04 -6.72 0.54
CA LEU A 129 4.60 -6.99 0.61
C LEU A 129 4.26 -8.36 0.00
N GLU A 130 4.85 -8.72 -1.13
CA GLU A 130 4.71 -10.05 -1.72
C GLU A 130 5.22 -11.15 -0.76
N CYS A 131 6.40 -10.96 -0.16
CA CYS A 131 6.96 -11.88 0.83
C CYS A 131 6.05 -12.03 2.06
N MET A 132 5.45 -10.94 2.56
CA MET A 132 4.49 -10.98 3.67
C MET A 132 3.28 -11.83 3.31
N LEU A 133 2.73 -11.66 2.10
CA LEU A 133 1.61 -12.47 1.62
C LEU A 133 1.99 -13.96 1.56
N TYR A 134 3.12 -14.30 0.94
CA TYR A 134 3.58 -15.68 0.85
C TYR A 134 3.83 -16.31 2.21
N SER A 135 4.49 -15.59 3.11
CA SER A 135 4.73 -16.06 4.48
C SER A 135 3.40 -16.35 5.20
N LYS A 136 2.44 -15.42 5.19
CA LYS A 136 1.12 -15.62 5.80
C LYS A 136 0.38 -16.83 5.22
N MET A 137 0.44 -17.03 3.91
CA MET A 137 -0.17 -18.19 3.26
C MET A 137 0.47 -19.52 3.66
N GLN A 138 1.80 -19.58 3.81
CA GLN A 138 2.49 -20.78 4.30
C GLN A 138 2.09 -21.16 5.73
N HIS A 139 1.78 -20.16 6.56
CA HIS A 139 1.23 -20.34 7.90
C HIS A 139 -0.29 -20.66 7.91
N GLY A 140 -0.88 -20.94 6.75
CA GLY A 140 -2.29 -21.29 6.60
C GLY A 140 -3.26 -20.15 6.91
N LYS A 141 -2.78 -18.90 6.97
CA LYS A 141 -3.64 -17.73 7.18
C LYS A 141 -4.50 -17.48 5.95
N LYS A 142 -5.68 -16.92 6.21
CA LYS A 142 -6.63 -16.50 5.20
C LYS A 142 -6.97 -15.03 5.40
N VAL A 143 -7.49 -14.41 4.34
CA VAL A 143 -7.87 -13.00 4.32
C VAL A 143 -8.91 -12.68 5.40
N GLU A 144 -9.79 -13.62 5.70
CA GLU A 144 -10.85 -13.45 6.69
C GLU A 144 -10.33 -13.51 8.14
N ASP A 145 -9.19 -14.18 8.36
CA ASP A 145 -8.70 -14.55 9.69
C ASP A 145 -7.44 -13.76 10.11
N ASP A 146 -6.80 -13.02 9.19
CA ASP A 146 -5.56 -12.30 9.45
C ASP A 146 -5.59 -10.87 8.84
N CYS A 147 -5.57 -9.87 9.73
CA CYS A 147 -5.64 -8.46 9.34
C CYS A 147 -4.46 -8.04 8.45
N ILE A 148 -3.23 -8.48 8.76
CA ILE A 148 -2.05 -8.14 7.96
C ILE A 148 -2.20 -8.73 6.55
N MET A 149 -2.61 -9.99 6.44
CA MET A 149 -2.83 -10.62 5.14
C MET A 149 -3.88 -9.89 4.30
N SER A 150 -4.99 -9.48 4.92
CA SER A 150 -6.05 -8.73 4.25
C SER A 150 -5.56 -7.37 3.72
N GLU A 151 -4.78 -6.66 4.54
CA GLU A 151 -4.23 -5.36 4.18
C GLU A 151 -3.15 -5.46 3.08
N VAL A 152 -2.20 -6.39 3.23
CA VAL A 152 -1.19 -6.68 2.20
C VAL A 152 -1.85 -7.05 0.88
N MET A 153 -2.82 -7.97 0.89
CA MET A 153 -3.52 -8.38 -0.32
C MET A 153 -4.25 -7.21 -0.98
N THR A 154 -4.81 -6.30 -0.18
CA THR A 154 -5.47 -5.12 -0.74
C THR A 154 -4.47 -4.19 -1.43
N VAL A 155 -3.37 -3.83 -0.77
CA VAL A 155 -2.34 -2.95 -1.38
C VAL A 155 -1.77 -3.56 -2.65
N LEU A 156 -1.49 -4.88 -2.66
CA LEU A 156 -1.06 -5.59 -3.86
C LEU A 156 -2.13 -5.61 -4.98
N SER A 157 -3.42 -5.63 -4.63
CA SER A 157 -4.50 -5.53 -5.61
C SER A 157 -4.65 -4.13 -6.22
N TYR A 158 -4.23 -3.10 -5.49
CA TYR A 158 -4.22 -1.73 -5.99
C TYR A 158 -3.13 -1.47 -7.01
N ASP A 159 -1.98 -2.15 -6.90
CA ASP A 159 -0.93 -2.10 -7.90
C ASP A 159 -1.39 -2.57 -9.29
N GLY A 160 -2.35 -3.51 -9.32
CA GLY A 160 -2.99 -3.97 -10.55
C GLY A 160 -3.99 -2.98 -11.17
N SER A 161 -4.28 -1.85 -10.51
CA SER A 161 -5.17 -0.81 -11.03
C SER A 161 -4.47 0.11 -12.04
N GLU A 162 -5.26 0.72 -12.93
CA GLU A 162 -4.75 1.60 -13.99
C GLU A 162 -4.66 3.07 -13.57
N GLN A 163 -5.39 3.48 -12.52
CA GLN A 163 -5.57 4.89 -12.15
C GLN A 163 -4.88 5.28 -10.84
N GLY A 164 -4.08 4.38 -10.24
CA GLY A 164 -3.34 4.62 -9.00
C GLY A 164 -4.13 4.32 -7.74
N TRP A 165 -3.53 4.60 -6.59
CA TRP A 165 -4.08 4.31 -5.27
C TRP A 165 -3.38 5.12 -4.20
N ALA A 166 -3.99 5.21 -3.02
CA ALA A 166 -3.35 5.85 -1.87
C ALA A 166 -3.78 5.25 -0.53
N THR A 167 -2.89 5.36 0.44
CA THR A 167 -3.12 5.12 1.87
C THR A 167 -2.78 6.40 2.62
N ILE A 168 -3.62 6.81 3.56
CA ILE A 168 -3.41 7.96 4.44
C ILE A 168 -3.28 7.44 5.86
N TRP A 169 -2.15 7.74 6.49
CA TRP A 169 -1.79 7.29 7.82
C TRP A 169 -1.73 8.48 8.80
N PHE A 170 -2.10 8.22 10.04
CA PHE A 170 -1.82 9.08 11.17
C PHE A 170 -1.22 8.25 12.30
N GLY A 171 -0.04 8.67 12.79
CA GLY A 171 0.76 7.82 13.66
C GLY A 171 1.14 6.50 13.00
N SER A 172 1.26 5.45 13.81
CA SER A 172 1.72 4.12 13.37
C SER A 172 0.59 3.23 12.82
N THR A 173 -0.63 3.34 13.35
CA THR A 173 -1.69 2.33 13.08
C THR A 173 -2.98 2.88 12.49
N GLU A 174 -3.24 4.19 12.59
CA GLU A 174 -4.49 4.76 12.09
C GLU A 174 -4.38 5.00 10.57
N MET A 175 -5.16 4.26 9.78
CA MET A 175 -5.04 4.28 8.31
C MET A 175 -6.39 4.28 7.57
N ALA A 176 -6.45 5.01 6.46
CA ALA A 176 -7.50 4.90 5.45
C ALA A 176 -6.87 4.62 4.09
N ARG A 177 -7.52 3.81 3.25
CA ARG A 177 -7.00 3.41 1.95
C ARG A 177 -8.09 3.36 0.90
N ALA A 178 -7.74 3.66 -0.33
CA ALA A 178 -8.64 3.54 -1.46
C ALA A 178 -7.89 3.54 -2.80
N LYS A 179 -8.59 3.07 -3.83
CA LYS A 179 -8.18 3.22 -5.22
C LYS A 179 -8.21 4.68 -5.66
N GLY A 180 -7.53 4.96 -6.76
CA GLY A 180 -7.31 6.31 -7.28
C GLY A 180 -8.57 7.12 -7.48
N ASP A 181 -9.58 6.59 -8.17
CA ASP A 181 -10.84 7.30 -8.40
C ASP A 181 -11.62 7.51 -7.09
N MET A 182 -11.68 6.49 -6.25
CA MET A 182 -12.45 6.52 -5.01
C MET A 182 -11.87 7.50 -3.97
N ILE A 183 -10.55 7.52 -3.79
CA ILE A 183 -9.93 8.52 -2.91
C ILE A 183 -10.06 9.92 -3.49
N MET A 184 -10.05 10.05 -4.82
CA MET A 184 -10.23 11.33 -5.48
C MET A 184 -11.66 11.85 -5.24
N ASP A 185 -12.68 11.01 -5.43
CA ASP A 185 -14.07 11.38 -5.18
C ASP A 185 -14.31 11.79 -3.73
N SER A 186 -13.73 11.05 -2.77
CA SER A 186 -13.77 11.39 -1.35
C SER A 186 -13.14 12.75 -1.05
N PHE A 187 -11.97 13.05 -1.63
CA PHE A 187 -11.29 14.33 -1.43
C PHE A 187 -12.02 15.49 -2.11
N MET A 188 -12.62 15.28 -3.27
CA MET A 188 -13.43 16.30 -3.95
C MET A 188 -14.69 16.67 -3.16
N ARG A 189 -15.24 15.71 -2.39
CA ARG A 189 -16.39 15.93 -1.52
C ARG A 189 -16.02 16.27 -0.07
N PHE A 190 -14.78 16.70 0.20
CA PHE A 190 -14.30 16.98 1.56
C PHE A 190 -15.24 17.85 2.40
N GLU A 191 -15.85 18.88 1.82
CA GLU A 191 -16.80 19.74 2.53
C GLU A 191 -18.01 18.98 3.11
N ALA A 192 -18.40 17.84 2.53
CA ALA A 192 -19.50 17.01 3.03
C ALA A 192 -19.15 16.25 4.32
N TRP A 193 -17.88 15.89 4.53
CA TRP A 193 -17.42 15.12 5.70
C TRP A 193 -16.44 15.89 6.59
N LYS A 194 -16.19 17.17 6.30
CA LYS A 194 -15.30 18.06 7.05
C LYS A 194 -15.65 18.19 8.52
N GLU A 195 -16.95 18.32 8.85
CA GLU A 195 -17.39 18.37 10.25
C GLU A 195 -17.12 17.03 10.97
N ASN A 196 -17.30 15.90 10.27
CA ASN A 196 -16.93 14.59 10.83
C ASN A 196 -15.42 14.48 11.06
N ALA A 197 -14.59 15.01 10.15
CA ALA A 197 -13.15 15.06 10.33
C ALA A 197 -12.75 15.88 11.56
N ARG A 198 -13.45 17.00 11.83
CA ARG A 198 -13.22 17.83 13.02
C ARG A 198 -13.61 17.13 14.31
N LEU A 199 -14.68 16.33 14.29
CA LEU A 199 -15.22 15.67 15.49
C LEU A 199 -14.52 14.34 15.81
N LYS A 200 -14.20 13.54 14.78
CA LYS A 200 -13.71 12.16 14.91
C LYS A 200 -12.22 12.00 14.59
N GLY A 201 -11.59 13.03 14.02
CA GLY A 201 -10.26 12.94 13.41
C GLY A 201 -10.34 12.68 11.90
N PHE A 202 -9.29 13.08 11.18
CA PHE A 202 -9.28 13.07 9.71
C PHE A 202 -9.36 11.66 9.12
N VAL A 203 -8.51 10.73 9.59
CA VAL A 203 -8.46 9.36 9.03
C VAL A 203 -9.73 8.55 9.35
N PRO A 204 -10.31 8.58 10.56
CA PRO A 204 -11.57 7.91 10.84
C PRO A 204 -12.72 8.42 9.97
N ALA A 205 -12.84 9.75 9.81
CA ALA A 205 -13.86 10.35 8.97
C ALA A 205 -13.67 10.01 7.47
N LEU A 206 -12.44 10.05 6.98
CA LEU A 206 -12.10 9.61 5.63
C LEU A 206 -12.48 8.14 5.41
N ARG A 207 -12.23 7.26 6.38
CA ARG A 207 -12.59 5.84 6.28
C ARG A 207 -14.10 5.63 6.20
N GLU A 208 -14.88 6.38 6.98
CA GLU A 208 -16.36 6.35 6.90
C GLU A 208 -16.84 6.83 5.54
N ASP A 209 -16.31 7.97 5.08
CA ASP A 209 -16.64 8.57 3.78
C ASP A 209 -16.37 7.60 2.62
N LEU A 210 -15.21 6.94 2.63
CA LEU A 210 -14.85 5.93 1.64
C LEU A 210 -15.82 4.73 1.69
N LYS A 211 -16.22 4.25 2.86
CA LYS A 211 -17.20 3.14 2.94
C LYS A 211 -18.51 3.50 2.26
N ASP A 212 -18.97 4.74 2.40
CA ASP A 212 -20.20 5.21 1.75
C ASP A 212 -20.08 5.32 0.22
N LEU A 213 -18.86 5.49 -0.30
CA LEU A 213 -18.58 5.49 -1.74
C LEU A 213 -18.43 4.07 -2.33
N GLN A 214 -18.29 3.06 -1.48
CA GLN A 214 -17.99 1.72 -1.94
C GLN A 214 -19.20 1.13 -2.68
N THR A 215 -19.04 0.89 -3.98
CA THR A 215 -20.09 0.27 -4.78
C THR A 215 -20.05 -1.26 -4.65
N PRO A 216 -21.20 -1.96 -4.77
CA PRO A 216 -21.23 -3.44 -4.78
C PRO A 216 -20.47 -4.08 -5.96
N HIS A 217 -20.20 -3.28 -6.99
CA HIS A 217 -19.55 -3.68 -8.23
C HIS A 217 -18.14 -3.08 -8.30
N HIS A 218 -17.18 -3.70 -7.62
CA HIS A 218 -15.77 -3.38 -7.79
C HIS A 218 -15.00 -4.55 -8.39
N CYS A 219 -14.09 -4.22 -9.31
CA CYS A 219 -13.14 -5.16 -9.90
C CYS A 219 -11.76 -4.94 -9.27
N ASN A 220 -11.26 -5.93 -8.51
CA ASN A 220 -9.90 -5.95 -8.00
C ASN A 220 -9.05 -6.87 -8.86
N ARG A 221 -7.88 -6.41 -9.26
CA ARG A 221 -6.92 -7.19 -10.03
C ARG A 221 -5.68 -7.41 -9.20
N LEU A 222 -5.54 -8.63 -8.67
CA LEU A 222 -4.34 -9.05 -7.97
C LEU A 222 -3.38 -9.70 -8.97
N ILE A 223 -2.15 -9.21 -9.08
CA ILE A 223 -1.14 -9.77 -9.98
C ILE A 223 -0.04 -10.44 -9.16
N LEU A 224 -0.21 -11.70 -8.82
CA LEU A 224 0.82 -12.47 -8.12
C LEU A 224 1.97 -12.81 -9.09
N PRO A 225 3.25 -12.54 -8.75
CA PRO A 225 4.37 -13.04 -9.53
C PRO A 225 4.36 -14.58 -9.48
N GLY A 226 4.60 -15.21 -10.62
CA GLY A 226 4.63 -16.67 -10.69
C GLY A 226 5.97 -17.23 -10.23
N ILE A 227 6.27 -17.26 -8.93
CA ILE A 227 7.46 -17.96 -8.40
C ILE A 227 7.17 -18.67 -7.05
N GLU A 228 7.78 -19.84 -6.91
CA GLU A 228 8.00 -20.77 -5.77
C GLU A 228 7.12 -20.60 -4.52
N GLY A 229 6.14 -21.51 -4.40
CA GLY A 229 5.20 -21.58 -3.27
C GLY A 229 3.80 -22.08 -3.69
N GLY A 230 3.53 -22.06 -5.00
CA GLY A 230 2.26 -22.45 -5.59
C GLY A 230 1.31 -21.25 -5.72
N ILE A 231 0.69 -21.11 -6.90
CA ILE A 231 -0.39 -20.14 -7.07
C ILE A 231 -1.62 -20.69 -6.34
N PRO A 232 -2.16 -19.99 -5.31
CA PRO A 232 -3.30 -20.48 -4.56
C PRO A 232 -4.46 -20.82 -5.51
N GLU A 233 -5.11 -21.96 -5.27
CA GLU A 233 -6.25 -22.39 -6.09
C GLU A 233 -7.45 -21.45 -5.93
N ARG A 234 -7.59 -20.85 -4.74
CA ARG A 234 -8.67 -19.93 -4.40
C ARG A 234 -8.09 -18.73 -3.66
N VAL A 235 -8.40 -17.54 -4.16
CA VAL A 235 -8.12 -16.25 -3.52
C VAL A 235 -9.45 -15.57 -3.25
N ILE A 236 -9.59 -14.98 -2.07
CA ILE A 236 -10.77 -14.19 -1.71
C ILE A 236 -10.40 -12.72 -1.77
N CYS A 237 -11.25 -11.92 -2.40
CA CYS A 237 -11.05 -10.49 -2.49
C CYS A 237 -11.18 -9.84 -1.10
N ALA A 238 -10.12 -9.19 -0.63
CA ALA A 238 -10.10 -8.51 0.66
C ALA A 238 -11.11 -7.36 0.81
N GLU A 239 -11.69 -6.86 -0.29
CA GLU A 239 -12.69 -5.80 -0.25
C GLU A 239 -14.15 -6.26 -0.34
N CYS A 240 -14.48 -7.35 -1.07
CA CYS A 240 -15.86 -7.86 -1.16
C CYS A 240 -16.09 -9.25 -0.56
N GLY A 241 -15.03 -9.97 -0.16
CA GLY A 241 -15.15 -11.35 0.31
C GLY A 241 -15.56 -12.37 -0.79
N LYS A 242 -15.69 -11.95 -2.05
CA LYS A 242 -15.99 -12.86 -3.17
C LYS A 242 -14.72 -13.60 -3.61
N ALA A 243 -14.90 -14.82 -4.09
CA ALA A 243 -13.81 -15.56 -4.74
C ALA A 243 -13.35 -14.83 -6.01
N MET A 244 -12.04 -14.64 -6.14
CA MET A 244 -11.45 -14.07 -7.34
C MET A 244 -11.29 -15.13 -8.42
N GLU A 245 -11.51 -14.75 -9.67
CA GLU A 245 -11.24 -15.59 -10.82
C GLU A 245 -9.73 -15.67 -11.10
N LYS A 246 -9.26 -16.87 -11.44
CA LYS A 246 -7.85 -17.13 -11.74
C LYS A 246 -7.61 -17.05 -13.25
N TYR A 247 -6.70 -16.16 -13.65
CA TYR A 247 -6.26 -16.01 -15.03
C TYR A 247 -4.73 -16.16 -15.12
N PHE A 248 -4.25 -16.81 -16.17
CA PHE A 248 -2.83 -16.79 -16.55
C PHE A 248 -2.60 -15.65 -17.54
N MET A 249 -1.64 -14.77 -17.25
CA MET A 249 -1.31 -13.64 -18.10
C MET A 249 0.12 -13.76 -18.61
N TYR A 250 0.27 -13.83 -19.94
CA TYR A 250 1.54 -13.63 -20.61
C TYR A 250 1.58 -12.18 -21.08
N ARG A 251 2.61 -11.43 -20.67
CA ARG A 251 2.83 -10.06 -21.12
C ARG A 251 4.18 -10.00 -21.80
N CYS A 252 4.17 -9.56 -23.05
CA CYS A 252 5.39 -9.09 -23.71
C CYS A 252 5.57 -7.63 -23.35
N CYS A 253 6.68 -7.26 -22.73
CA CYS A 253 7.07 -5.87 -22.54
C CYS A 253 8.02 -5.52 -23.68
N ASN A 254 7.66 -4.52 -24.50
CA ASN A 254 8.62 -3.87 -25.38
C ASN A 254 9.24 -2.72 -24.59
N ASP A 255 10.57 -2.61 -24.65
CA ASP A 255 11.36 -1.53 -24.07
C ASP A 255 10.82 -0.12 -24.41
#